data_AF-A0A962XLW0-F1
#
_entry.id   AF-A0A962XLW0-F1
#
_cell.length_a   1.000
_cell.length_b   1.000
_cell.length_c   1.000
_cell.angle_alpha   90.00
_cell.angle_beta   90.00
_cell.angle_gamma   90.00
#
_symmetry.space_group_name_H-M   'P 1'
#
loop_
_entity.id
_entity.type
_entity.pdbx_description
1 polymer ?
#
loop_
_entity_poly.entity_id
_entity_poly.type
_entity_poly.pdbx_seq_one_letter_code
_entity_poly.pdbx_strand_id
1 'polypeptide(L)'
;MTKPKIAVLNLGFRLFFLGAGIFSIISILLWMSIYVFQFPLQITKISYLQWHAHEMLYGFTMAVIAGFLLTAVKNWTGIQTLHGLNLLGLFTLWLLARVLFLFGTHFIFIAAVFDILFMLFLTSSIAYPIIKVRQWKQTGIMAKLVLLAVANGFFYFGVADIIEQGVY
;
A
#
# COMPACT_ATOMS: atom_id res chain seq x y z
N MET A 1 3.28 5.65 29.12
CA MET A 1 2.88 5.45 27.69
C MET A 1 1.44 5.89 27.52
N THR A 2 1.19 7.02 26.87
CA THR A 2 -0.16 7.58 26.68
C THR A 2 -0.90 6.78 25.61
N LYS A 3 -1.99 6.10 25.99
CA LYS A 3 -2.91 5.48 25.03
C LYS A 3 -3.42 6.57 24.05
N PRO A 4 -3.35 6.36 22.73
CA PRO A 4 -4.00 7.25 21.79
C PRO A 4 -5.48 7.42 22.14
N LYS A 5 -5.96 8.67 22.24
CA LYS A 5 -7.37 8.98 22.57
C LYS A 5 -8.36 8.48 21.50
N ILE A 6 -7.89 8.14 20.30
CA ILE A 6 -8.70 7.68 19.17
C ILE A 6 -8.55 6.17 19.00
N ALA A 7 -9.64 5.42 19.24
CA ALA A 7 -9.64 3.96 19.28
C ALA A 7 -9.20 3.27 17.96
N VAL A 8 -9.39 3.93 16.81
CA VAL A 8 -9.00 3.42 15.49
C VAL A 8 -7.48 3.46 15.30
N LEU A 9 -6.78 4.40 15.93
CA LEU A 9 -5.32 4.57 15.80
C LEU A 9 -4.50 3.68 16.75
N ASN A 10 -5.16 2.88 17.57
CA ASN A 10 -4.48 2.03 18.56
C ASN A 10 -3.84 0.79 17.93
N LEU A 11 -4.41 0.26 16.85
CA LEU A 11 -3.99 -1.00 16.22
C LEU A 11 -4.03 -0.87 14.71
N GLY A 12 -2.93 -1.25 14.05
CA GLY A 12 -2.77 -1.15 12.59
C GLY A 12 -3.91 -1.82 11.83
N PHE A 13 -4.37 -2.99 12.28
CA PHE A 13 -5.46 -3.70 11.61
C PHE A 13 -6.76 -2.88 11.53
N ARG A 14 -7.08 -2.07 12.55
CA ARG A 14 -8.36 -1.35 12.59
C ARG A 14 -8.44 -0.32 11.48
N LEU A 15 -7.38 0.49 11.36
CA LEU A 15 -7.31 1.55 10.36
C LEU A 15 -7.17 0.97 8.94
N PHE A 16 -6.23 0.04 8.75
CA PHE A 16 -5.94 -0.50 7.43
C PHE A 16 -6.99 -1.47 6.91
N PHE A 17 -7.64 -2.30 7.74
CA PHE A 17 -8.71 -3.17 7.25
C PHE A 17 -9.98 -2.39 6.92
N LEU A 18 -10.31 -1.37 7.72
CA LEU A 18 -11.41 -0.47 7.39
C LEU A 18 -11.14 0.26 6.08
N GLY A 19 -9.93 0.81 5.94
CA GLY A 19 -9.49 1.46 4.70
C GLY A 19 -9.53 0.51 3.50
N ALA A 20 -9.03 -0.71 3.64
CA ALA A 20 -9.04 -1.73 2.59
C ALA A 20 -10.47 -2.11 2.18
N GLY A 21 -11.39 -2.27 3.14
CA GLY A 21 -12.79 -2.57 2.85
C GLY A 21 -13.47 -1.45 2.07
N ILE A 22 -13.35 -0.20 2.53
CA ILE A 22 -13.89 0.96 1.82
C ILE A 22 -13.28 1.07 0.42
N PHE A 23 -11.96 0.95 0.33
CA PHE A 23 -11.24 1.03 -0.94
C PHE A 23 -11.66 -0.08 -1.92
N SER A 24 -11.86 -1.31 -1.45
CA SER A 24 -12.33 -2.40 -2.32
C SER A 24 -13.69 -2.12 -2.93
N ILE A 25 -14.62 -1.54 -2.16
CA ILE A 25 -15.95 -1.18 -2.68
C ILE A 25 -15.79 -0.10 -3.75
N ILE A 26 -15.06 0.97 -3.46
CA ILE A 26 -14.84 2.08 -4.40
C ILE A 26 -14.14 1.59 -5.67
N SER A 27 -13.07 0.82 -5.52
CA SER A 27 -12.23 0.39 -6.64
C SER A 27 -12.96 -0.60 -7.55
N ILE A 28 -13.75 -1.52 -6.98
CA ILE A 28 -14.58 -2.45 -7.76
C ILE A 28 -15.73 -1.70 -8.46
N LEU A 29 -16.39 -0.75 -7.79
CA LEU A 29 -17.43 0.06 -8.43
C LEU A 29 -16.87 0.90 -9.58
N LEU A 30 -15.70 1.51 -9.39
CA LEU A 30 -15.01 2.27 -10.44
C LEU A 30 -14.59 1.36 -11.60
N TRP A 31 -14.03 0.20 -11.31
CA TRP A 31 -13.69 -0.80 -12.32
C TRP A 31 -14.92 -1.25 -13.13
N MET A 32 -16.01 -1.61 -12.46
CA MET A 32 -17.26 -2.01 -13.12
C MET A 32 -17.83 -0.87 -13.97
N SER A 33 -17.69 0.38 -13.52
CA SER A 33 -18.15 1.54 -14.28
C SER A 33 -17.35 1.75 -15.57
N ILE A 34 -16.03 1.57 -15.49
CA ILE A 34 -15.15 1.61 -16.66
C ILE A 34 -15.47 0.44 -17.61
N TYR A 35 -15.59 -0.78 -17.08
CA TYR A 35 -15.75 -1.98 -17.88
C TYR A 35 -17.12 -2.07 -18.57
N VAL A 36 -18.21 -1.76 -17.86
CA VAL A 36 -19.59 -1.90 -18.37
C VAL A 36 -20.06 -0.62 -19.07
N PHE A 37 -19.85 0.54 -18.45
CA PHE A 37 -20.39 1.81 -18.95
C PHE A 37 -19.38 2.63 -19.74
N GLN A 38 -18.16 2.11 -19.95
CA GLN A 38 -17.08 2.81 -20.67
C GLN A 38 -16.81 4.20 -20.08
N PHE A 39 -16.87 4.29 -18.74
CA PHE A 39 -16.63 5.54 -18.02
C PHE A 39 -15.26 6.14 -18.39
N PRO A 40 -15.19 7.40 -18.84
CA PRO A 40 -13.95 7.98 -19.37
C PRO A 40 -13.01 8.38 -18.23
N LEU A 41 -12.14 7.46 -17.83
CA LEU A 41 -11.01 7.76 -16.95
C LEU A 41 -9.77 8.08 -17.80
N GLN A 42 -9.12 9.21 -17.56
CA GLN A 42 -7.99 9.68 -18.36
C GLN A 42 -6.71 8.86 -18.10
N ILE A 43 -6.60 7.73 -18.78
CA ILE A 43 -5.46 6.81 -18.71
C ILE A 43 -4.75 6.83 -20.07
N THR A 44 -3.48 7.27 -20.07
CA THR A 44 -2.70 7.47 -21.31
C THR A 44 -1.44 6.61 -21.38
N LYS A 45 -0.80 6.33 -20.24
CA LYS A 45 0.47 5.58 -20.16
C LYS A 45 0.32 4.08 -19.88
N ILE A 46 -0.85 3.65 -19.44
CA ILE A 46 -1.16 2.26 -19.10
C ILE A 46 -2.56 1.91 -19.62
N SER A 47 -2.90 0.62 -19.66
CA SER A 47 -4.25 0.17 -19.92
C SER A 47 -5.14 0.26 -18.68
N TYR A 48 -6.47 0.28 -18.88
CA TYR A 48 -7.44 0.17 -17.79
C TYR A 48 -7.24 -1.09 -16.94
N LEU A 49 -6.89 -2.20 -17.58
CA LEU A 49 -6.61 -3.47 -16.89
C LEU A 49 -5.38 -3.35 -15.98
N GLN A 50 -4.29 -2.75 -16.48
CA GLN A 50 -3.07 -2.53 -15.69
C GLN A 50 -3.34 -1.58 -14.52
N TRP A 51 -4.11 -0.50 -14.73
CA TRP A 51 -4.53 0.40 -13.65
C TRP A 51 -5.30 -0.36 -12.56
N HIS A 52 -6.29 -1.17 -12.94
CA HIS A 52 -7.08 -1.94 -11.99
C HIS A 52 -6.25 -3.00 -11.26
N ALA A 53 -5.40 -3.73 -11.99
CA ALA A 53 -4.50 -4.71 -11.40
C ALA A 53 -3.54 -4.07 -10.38
N HIS A 54 -3.00 -2.88 -10.70
CA HIS A 54 -2.15 -2.11 -9.79
C HIS A 54 -2.91 -1.70 -8.52
N GLU A 55 -4.12 -1.15 -8.66
CA GLU A 55 -4.96 -0.75 -7.53
C GLU A 55 -5.34 -1.96 -6.65
N MET A 56 -5.58 -3.14 -7.23
CA MET A 56 -5.87 -4.36 -6.45
C MET A 56 -4.64 -4.87 -5.70
N LEU A 57 -3.47 -4.92 -6.35
CA LEU A 57 -2.26 -5.49 -5.77
C LEU A 57 -1.57 -4.52 -4.80
N TYR A 58 -1.32 -3.28 -5.22
CA TYR A 58 -0.58 -2.30 -4.42
C TYR A 58 -1.48 -1.38 -3.60
N GLY A 59 -2.75 -1.23 -3.99
CA GLY A 59 -3.74 -0.52 -3.18
C GLY A 59 -4.37 -1.42 -2.12
N PHE A 60 -5.18 -2.38 -2.56
CA PHE A 60 -5.97 -3.23 -1.65
C PHE A 60 -5.11 -4.25 -0.90
N THR A 61 -4.37 -5.11 -1.62
CA THR A 61 -3.61 -6.20 -0.97
C THR A 61 -2.56 -5.64 -0.01
N MET A 62 -1.84 -4.57 -0.37
CA MET A 62 -0.87 -3.96 0.54
C MET A 62 -1.51 -3.31 1.77
N ALA A 63 -2.72 -2.76 1.68
CA ALA A 63 -3.45 -2.28 2.86
C ALA A 63 -3.76 -3.44 3.82
N VAL A 64 -4.23 -4.58 3.29
CA VAL A 64 -4.48 -5.79 4.10
C VAL A 64 -3.18 -6.31 4.71
N ILE A 65 -2.09 -6.37 3.94
CA ILE A 65 -0.77 -6.78 4.44
C ILE A 65 -0.31 -5.84 5.57
N ALA A 66 -0.45 -4.53 5.41
CA ALA A 66 -0.08 -3.55 6.43
C ALA A 66 -0.88 -3.76 7.72
N GLY A 67 -2.21 -3.89 7.62
CA GLY A 67 -3.08 -4.10 8.77
C GLY A 67 -2.73 -5.38 9.54
N PHE A 68 -2.47 -6.47 8.81
CA PHE A 68 -2.06 -7.73 9.39
C PHE A 68 -0.67 -7.64 10.04
N LEU A 69 0.36 -7.22 9.30
CA LEU A 69 1.76 -7.27 9.75
C LEU A 69 2.03 -6.31 10.91
N LEU A 70 1.47 -5.10 10.90
CA LEU A 70 1.64 -4.16 12.00
C LEU A 70 1.14 -4.74 13.33
N THR A 71 0.16 -5.63 13.28
CA THR A 71 -0.39 -6.31 14.47
C THR A 71 0.37 -7.60 14.78
N ALA A 72 0.60 -8.44 13.76
CA ALA A 72 1.24 -9.74 13.92
C ALA A 72 2.70 -9.63 14.41
N VAL A 73 3.46 -8.70 13.83
CA VAL A 73 4.88 -8.51 14.19
C VAL A 73 5.03 -8.01 15.61
N LYS A 74 4.13 -7.14 16.08
CA LYS A 74 4.07 -6.76 17.50
C LYS A 74 3.85 -7.99 18.38
N ASN A 75 2.90 -8.85 18.03
CA ASN A 75 2.59 -10.04 18.82
C ASN A 75 3.74 -11.06 18.85
N TRP A 76 4.47 -11.19 17.75
CA TRP A 76 5.60 -12.11 17.64
C TRP A 76 6.85 -11.62 18.37
N THR A 77 7.15 -10.33 18.25
CA THR A 77 8.41 -9.75 18.72
C THR A 77 8.30 -9.09 20.09
N GLY A 78 7.08 -8.83 20.58
CA GLY A 78 6.82 -8.03 21.78
C GLY A 78 7.18 -6.55 21.65
N ILE A 79 7.75 -6.13 20.50
CA ILE A 79 8.11 -4.73 20.24
C ILE A 79 6.92 -4.00 19.61
N GLN A 80 6.64 -2.82 20.15
CA GLN A 80 5.59 -1.96 19.62
C GLN A 80 5.95 -1.47 18.20
N THR A 81 5.07 -1.77 17.25
CA THR A 81 5.07 -1.24 15.87
C THR A 81 4.41 0.15 15.81
N LEU A 82 4.23 0.69 14.60
CA LEU A 82 3.58 1.99 14.38
C LEU A 82 2.18 2.05 15.02
N HIS A 83 1.93 3.10 15.77
CA HIS A 83 0.66 3.38 16.46
C HIS A 83 0.43 4.89 16.55
N GLY A 84 -0.81 5.30 16.86
CA GLY A 84 -1.15 6.71 17.03
C GLY A 84 -0.92 7.53 15.76
N LEU A 85 -0.25 8.67 15.90
CA LEU A 85 0.02 9.59 14.78
C LEU A 85 0.94 8.99 13.72
N ASN A 86 1.90 8.14 14.10
CA ASN A 86 2.82 7.52 13.13
C ASN A 86 2.08 6.50 12.25
N LEU A 87 1.09 5.80 12.83
CA LEU A 87 0.20 4.92 12.06
C LEU A 87 -0.69 5.73 11.10
N LEU A 88 -1.21 6.86 11.57
CA LEU A 88 -1.99 7.77 10.72
C LEU A 88 -1.14 8.28 9.55
N GLY A 89 0.11 8.70 9.79
CA GLY A 89 1.02 9.14 8.74
C GLY A 89 1.24 8.06 7.67
N LEU A 90 1.49 6.81 8.08
CA LEU A 90 1.61 5.70 7.13
C LEU A 90 0.32 5.49 6.31
N PHE A 91 -0.84 5.56 6.96
CA PHE A 91 -2.13 5.44 6.29
C PHE A 91 -2.40 6.59 5.32
N THR A 92 -2.00 7.82 5.67
CA THR A 92 -2.13 8.98 4.79
C THR A 92 -1.27 8.84 3.54
N LEU A 93 -0.04 8.32 3.64
CA LEU A 93 0.78 8.02 2.45
C LEU A 93 0.06 7.06 1.51
N TRP A 94 -0.48 5.96 2.07
CA TRP A 94 -1.27 4.99 1.30
C TRP A 94 -2.50 5.65 0.65
N LEU A 95 -3.28 6.41 1.42
CA LEU A 95 -4.51 7.03 0.95
C LEU A 95 -4.25 8.06 -0.16
N LEU A 96 -3.21 8.87 -0.02
CA LEU A 96 -2.83 9.87 -1.02
C LEU A 96 -2.47 9.22 -2.36
N ALA A 97 -1.71 8.12 -2.35
CA ALA A 97 -1.43 7.37 -3.57
C ALA A 97 -2.73 6.93 -4.26
N ARG A 98 -3.68 6.35 -3.51
CA ARG A 98 -4.97 5.90 -4.07
C ARG A 98 -5.82 7.03 -4.61
N VAL A 99 -5.94 8.14 -3.87
CA VAL A 99 -6.72 9.30 -4.32
C VAL A 99 -6.14 9.88 -5.61
N LEU A 100 -4.81 9.94 -5.74
CA LEU A 100 -4.17 10.43 -6.96
C LEU A 100 -4.42 9.50 -8.16
N PHE A 101 -4.49 8.19 -7.95
CA PHE A 101 -4.85 7.21 -9.00
C PHE A 101 -6.31 7.33 -9.48
N LEU A 102 -7.22 7.92 -8.69
CA LEU A 102 -8.61 8.18 -9.12
C LEU A 102 -8.71 9.25 -10.22
N PHE A 103 -7.68 10.09 -10.38
CA PHE A 103 -7.59 11.09 -11.45
C PHE A 103 -6.88 10.55 -12.70
N GLY A 104 -6.77 9.22 -12.83
CA GLY A 104 -6.12 8.55 -13.93
C GLY A 104 -4.59 8.70 -13.87
N THR A 105 -3.97 8.92 -15.04
CA THR A 105 -2.50 8.92 -15.17
C THR A 105 -1.85 10.29 -14.98
N HIS A 106 -2.64 11.35 -14.80
CA HIS A 106 -2.12 12.72 -14.74
C HIS A 106 -1.16 12.95 -13.57
N PHE A 107 -1.47 12.38 -12.40
CA PHE A 107 -0.66 12.51 -11.18
C PHE A 107 0.16 11.27 -10.85
N ILE A 108 0.40 10.37 -11.82
CA ILE A 108 0.97 9.05 -11.56
C ILE A 108 2.36 9.10 -10.90
N PHE A 109 3.20 10.08 -11.25
CA PHE A 109 4.53 10.24 -10.63
C PHE A 109 4.45 10.74 -9.19
N ILE A 110 3.49 11.62 -8.89
CA ILE A 110 3.27 12.07 -7.51
C ILE A 110 2.70 10.92 -6.68
N ALA A 111 1.77 10.15 -7.26
CA ALA A 111 1.23 8.94 -6.63
C ALA A 111 2.33 7.90 -6.36
N ALA A 112 3.27 7.72 -7.30
CA ALA A 112 4.41 6.84 -7.16
C ALA A 112 5.28 7.19 -5.95
N VAL A 113 5.54 8.49 -5.72
CA VAL A 113 6.29 8.94 -4.55
C VAL A 113 5.58 8.52 -3.26
N PHE A 114 4.28 8.77 -3.14
CA PHE A 114 3.51 8.38 -1.95
C PHE A 114 3.44 6.87 -1.75
N ASP A 115 3.26 6.12 -2.84
CA ASP A 115 3.14 4.66 -2.80
C ASP A 115 4.46 3.98 -2.40
N ILE A 116 5.57 4.42 -2.99
CA ILE A 116 6.91 3.93 -2.64
C ILE A 116 7.27 4.33 -1.21
N LEU A 117 6.98 5.56 -0.77
CA LEU A 117 7.20 5.96 0.63
C LEU A 117 6.39 5.09 1.59
N PHE A 118 5.11 4.83 1.29
CA PHE A 118 4.28 3.92 2.07
C PHE A 118 4.93 2.53 2.20
N MET A 119 5.38 1.92 1.10
CA MET A 119 6.01 0.60 1.12
C MET A 119 7.35 0.61 1.87
N LEU A 120 8.17 1.64 1.72
CA LEU A 120 9.45 1.79 2.42
C LEU A 120 9.25 1.93 3.93
N PHE A 121 8.34 2.80 4.37
CA PHE A 121 8.05 2.98 5.79
C PHE A 121 7.40 1.75 6.40
N LEU A 122 6.46 1.10 5.69
CA LEU A 122 5.87 -0.16 6.14
C LEU A 122 6.97 -1.22 6.31
N THR A 123 7.76 -1.47 5.28
CA THR A 123 8.82 -2.49 5.31
C THR A 123 9.82 -2.23 6.43
N SER A 124 10.27 -0.98 6.60
CA SER A 124 11.18 -0.58 7.68
C SER A 124 10.58 -0.81 9.06
N SER A 125 9.29 -0.48 9.23
CA SER A 125 8.58 -0.67 10.51
C SER A 125 8.40 -2.14 10.90
N ILE A 126 8.34 -3.03 9.91
CA ILE A 126 8.26 -4.49 10.11
C ILE A 126 9.66 -5.10 10.29
N ALA A 127 10.65 -4.61 9.54
CA ALA A 127 12.03 -5.10 9.60
C ALA A 127 12.68 -4.85 10.96
N TYR A 128 12.51 -3.64 11.51
CA TYR A 128 13.18 -3.24 12.75
C TYR A 128 12.88 -4.18 13.93
N PRO A 129 11.62 -4.50 14.28
CA PRO A 129 11.31 -5.45 15.34
C PRO A 129 11.90 -6.84 15.09
N ILE A 130 11.74 -7.38 13.88
CA ILE A 130 12.17 -8.75 13.53
C ILE A 130 13.69 -8.89 13.69
N ILE A 131 14.46 -7.93 13.18
CA ILE A 131 15.92 -7.92 13.30
C ILE A 131 16.32 -7.75 14.77
N LYS A 132 15.68 -6.82 15.49
CA LYS A 132 16.03 -6.49 16.88
C LYS A 132 15.88 -7.70 17.82
N VAL A 133 14.84 -8.50 17.68
CA VAL A 133 14.66 -9.74 18.47
C VAL A 133 15.24 -10.99 17.79
N ARG A 134 15.90 -10.83 16.64
CA ARG A 134 16.51 -11.92 15.85
C ARG A 134 15.53 -13.04 15.51
N GLN A 135 14.30 -12.69 15.15
CA GLN A 135 13.26 -13.66 14.81
C GLN A 135 13.40 -14.15 13.36
N TRP A 136 14.48 -14.88 13.09
CA TRP A 136 14.89 -15.28 11.74
C TRP A 136 13.84 -16.09 10.98
N LYS A 137 12.97 -16.82 11.70
CA LYS A 137 11.86 -17.56 11.08
C LYS A 137 10.89 -16.65 10.30
N GLN A 138 10.84 -15.35 10.61
CA GLN A 138 9.92 -14.39 9.98
C GLN A 138 10.58 -13.49 8.93
N THR A 139 11.88 -13.66 8.62
CA THR A 139 12.56 -12.85 7.59
C THR A 139 11.99 -13.07 6.20
N GLY A 140 11.38 -14.23 5.93
CA GLY A 140 10.69 -14.49 4.66
C GLY A 140 9.58 -13.48 4.37
N ILE A 141 8.97 -12.87 5.39
CA ILE A 141 7.99 -11.79 5.21
C ILE A 141 8.68 -10.52 4.72
N MET A 142 9.82 -10.16 5.30
CA MET A 142 10.61 -9.00 4.88
C MET A 142 11.05 -9.13 3.42
N ALA A 143 11.52 -10.31 3.03
CA ALA A 143 11.91 -10.60 1.65
C ALA A 143 10.75 -10.36 0.66
N LYS A 144 9.53 -10.83 0.99
CA LYS A 144 8.34 -10.62 0.16
C LYS A 144 7.96 -9.14 0.07
N LEU A 145 8.03 -8.39 1.17
CA LEU A 145 7.76 -6.94 1.16
C LEU A 145 8.75 -6.17 0.29
N VAL A 146 10.04 -6.50 0.39
CA VAL A 146 11.08 -5.89 -0.45
C VAL A 146 10.84 -6.24 -1.91
N LEU A 147 10.54 -7.51 -2.21
CA LEU A 147 10.24 -7.95 -3.58
C LEU A 147 9.04 -7.21 -4.17
N LEU A 148 7.95 -7.06 -3.40
CA LEU A 148 6.78 -6.28 -3.81
C LEU A 148 7.14 -4.81 -4.03
N ALA A 149 7.96 -4.20 -3.16
CA ALA A 149 8.36 -2.80 -3.29
C ALA A 149 9.23 -2.56 -4.54
N VAL A 150 10.16 -3.49 -4.83
CA VAL A 150 10.98 -3.46 -6.03
C VAL A 150 10.13 -3.66 -7.28
N ALA A 151 9.19 -4.61 -7.27
CA ALA A 151 8.25 -4.83 -8.37
C ALA A 151 7.38 -3.59 -8.64
N ASN A 152 6.92 -2.89 -7.58
CA ASN A 152 6.19 -1.64 -7.74
C ASN A 152 7.07 -0.53 -8.33
N GLY A 153 8.34 -0.46 -7.90
CA GLY A 153 9.32 0.46 -8.48
C GLY A 153 9.51 0.22 -9.99
N PHE A 154 9.63 -1.04 -10.40
CA PHE A 154 9.71 -1.41 -11.82
C PHE A 154 8.46 -1.01 -12.60
N PHE A 155 7.27 -1.17 -12.02
CA PHE A 155 6.04 -0.68 -12.64
C PHE A 155 6.11 0.82 -12.93
N TYR A 156 6.51 1.64 -11.94
CA TYR A 156 6.63 3.08 -12.14
C TYR A 156 7.74 3.46 -13.13
N PHE A 157 8.85 2.72 -13.17
CA PHE A 157 9.88 2.91 -14.21
C PHE A 157 9.39 2.52 -15.61
N GLY A 158 8.53 1.52 -15.73
CA GLY A 158 7.85 1.18 -16.98
C GLY A 158 6.92 2.31 -17.43
N VAL A 159 6.12 2.85 -16.51
CA VAL A 159 5.26 4.02 -16.78
C VAL A 159 6.06 5.27 -17.16
N ALA A 160 7.28 5.40 -16.64
CA ALA A 160 8.21 6.48 -16.98
C ALA A 160 8.89 6.29 -18.36
N ASP A 161 8.61 5.21 -19.07
CA ASP A 161 9.26 4.83 -20.34
C ASP A 161 10.78 4.61 -20.19
N ILE A 162 11.25 4.30 -18.97
CA ILE A 162 12.67 4.02 -18.68
C ILE A 162 12.99 2.53 -18.91
N ILE A 163 12.00 1.66 -18.70
CA ILE A 163 12.13 0.21 -18.88
C ILE A 163 11.02 -0.25 -19.82
N GLU A 164 11.40 -0.70 -21.03
CA GLU A 164 10.46 -1.11 -22.07
C GLU A 164 9.48 -2.19 -21.60
N GLN A 165 9.88 -3.07 -20.67
CA GLN A 165 9.06 -4.18 -20.17
C GLN A 165 8.47 -3.99 -18.76
N GLY A 166 8.50 -2.78 -18.19
CA GLY A 166 8.13 -2.59 -16.77
C GLY A 166 6.63 -2.70 -16.45
N VAL A 167 5.76 -2.66 -17.46
CA VAL A 167 4.29 -2.60 -17.29
C VAL A 167 3.59 -3.91 -17.73
N TYR A 168 4.31 -4.90 -18.26
CA TYR A 168 3.73 -6.15 -18.76
C TYR A 168 3.36 -7.13 -17.65
#